data_AF-A0AAD4EFX9-F1
#
_entry.id   AF-A0AAD4EFX9-F1
#
_cell.length_a   1.000
_cell.length_b   1.000
_cell.length_c   1.000
_cell.angle_alpha   90.00
_cell.angle_beta   90.00
_cell.angle_gamma   90.00
#
_symmetry.space_group_name_H-M   'P 1'
#
loop_
_entity.id
_entity.type
_entity.pdbx_description
1 polymer ?
#
loop_
_entity_poly.entity_id
_entity_poly.type
_entity_poly.pdbx_seq_one_letter_code
_entity_poly.pdbx_strand_id
1 'polypeptide(L)'
;YAKKHPTTFKIPDGTFEDSEMSDVVTTFIKENLTTKRGSMKQKINHSLKTKVNISVLAKSLASTGHEVTAAHWARFAFLVSTSLLLLFDSAVAVVENRDSEIIDSPKAPGPGPATSDNAEPNGVTVADTIEKARNWVSTEYWEFVDILLRDVRQEARTIGKTLLEREKIVETFFMSCLQDDMKRYSSTHSLIPTFDKVTVHWQKAIHTGLIW
;
A
#
# COMPACT_ATOMS: atom_id res chain seq x y z
N TYR A 1 -8.17 14.86 8.79
CA TYR A 1 -9.53 14.31 8.97
C TYR A 1 -10.07 14.59 10.37
N ALA A 2 -9.45 14.10 11.45
CA ALA A 2 -9.95 14.27 12.83
C ALA A 2 -10.31 15.72 13.22
N LYS A 3 -9.45 16.71 12.90
CA LYS A 3 -9.74 18.13 13.15
C LYS A 3 -11.03 18.66 12.47
N LYS A 4 -11.42 18.09 11.33
CA LYS A 4 -12.64 18.45 10.59
C LYS A 4 -13.87 17.65 11.05
N HIS A 5 -13.66 16.57 11.81
CA HIS A 5 -14.71 15.63 12.22
C HIS A 5 -14.56 15.20 13.69
N PRO A 6 -14.47 16.15 14.65
CA PRO A 6 -14.20 15.85 16.07
C PRO A 6 -15.21 14.88 16.68
N THR A 7 -16.49 15.00 16.31
CA THR A 7 -17.58 14.14 16.76
C THR A 7 -17.39 12.66 16.41
N THR A 8 -16.76 12.37 15.26
CA THR A 8 -16.47 10.98 14.83
C THR A 8 -15.48 10.31 15.80
N PHE A 9 -14.58 11.10 16.38
CA PHE A 9 -13.56 10.64 17.32
C PHE A 9 -13.91 10.94 18.78
N LYS A 10 -15.12 11.43 19.04
CA LYS A 10 -15.58 11.87 20.37
C LYS A 10 -14.62 12.89 21.01
N ILE A 11 -14.04 13.77 20.21
CA ILE A 11 -13.19 14.87 20.68
C ILE A 11 -14.12 16.01 21.14
N PRO A 12 -13.98 16.54 22.37
CA PRO A 12 -14.79 17.64 22.87
C PRO A 12 -14.67 18.91 22.02
N ASP A 13 -15.75 19.69 21.96
CA ASP A 13 -15.72 21.02 21.32
C ASP A 13 -14.76 21.95 22.07
N GLY A 14 -14.11 22.89 21.38
CA GLY A 14 -13.11 23.78 22.00
C GLY A 14 -11.70 23.18 22.08
N THR A 15 -11.54 21.87 21.87
CA THR A 15 -10.24 21.17 22.01
C THR A 15 -9.19 21.67 21.01
N PHE A 16 -9.59 22.13 19.83
CA PHE A 16 -8.65 22.59 18.80
C PHE A 16 -8.44 24.11 18.81
N GLU A 17 -9.24 24.83 19.57
CA GLU A 17 -9.16 26.27 19.83
C GLU A 17 -8.17 26.57 20.97
N ASP A 18 -8.05 25.65 21.92
CA ASP A 18 -7.00 25.66 22.95
C ASP A 18 -5.69 25.08 22.38
N SER A 19 -4.63 25.88 22.39
CA SER A 19 -3.34 25.47 21.79
C SER A 19 -2.71 24.28 22.51
N GLU A 20 -2.79 24.23 23.84
CA GLU A 20 -2.18 23.16 24.63
C GLU A 20 -2.94 21.85 24.41
N MET A 21 -4.27 21.88 24.46
CA MET A 21 -5.11 20.71 24.20
C MET A 21 -5.02 20.24 22.75
N SER A 22 -4.93 21.16 21.79
CA SER A 22 -4.71 20.85 20.39
C SER A 22 -3.40 20.10 20.19
N ASP A 23 -2.33 20.53 20.86
CA ASP A 23 -1.02 19.89 20.78
C ASP A 23 -1.02 18.50 21.42
N VAL A 24 -1.66 18.35 22.58
CA VAL A 24 -1.84 17.06 23.26
C VAL A 24 -2.58 16.07 22.37
N VAL A 25 -3.74 16.47 21.81
CA VAL A 25 -4.55 15.58 20.96
C VAL A 25 -3.84 15.26 19.64
N THR A 26 -3.17 16.23 19.03
CA THR A 26 -2.40 16.02 17.81
C THR A 26 -1.26 15.04 18.03
N THR A 27 -0.53 15.18 19.13
CA THR A 27 0.55 14.27 19.52
C THR A 27 0.01 12.87 19.78
N PHE A 28 -1.07 12.75 20.56
CA PHE A 28 -1.72 11.47 20.84
C PHE A 28 -2.17 10.75 19.56
N ILE A 29 -2.81 11.46 18.63
CA ILE A 29 -3.23 10.89 17.33
C ILE A 29 -2.01 10.42 16.54
N LYS A 30 -0.95 11.24 16.46
CA LYS A 30 0.27 10.91 15.72
C LYS A 30 0.95 9.66 16.27
N GLU A 31 1.10 9.55 17.59
CA GLU A 31 1.70 8.39 18.26
C GLU A 31 0.89 7.12 18.04
N ASN A 32 -0.44 7.21 18.19
CA ASN A 32 -1.33 6.08 17.94
C ASN A 32 -1.26 5.61 16.48
N LEU A 33 -1.33 6.53 15.52
CA LEU A 33 -1.22 6.19 14.09
C LEU A 33 0.14 5.58 13.76
N THR A 34 1.22 6.12 14.31
CA THR A 34 2.58 5.59 14.11
C THR A 34 2.71 4.18 14.65
N THR A 35 2.20 3.94 15.87
CA THR A 35 2.19 2.61 16.50
C THR A 35 1.36 1.62 15.70
N LYS A 36 0.17 2.01 15.24
CA LYS A 36 -0.70 1.16 14.41
C LYS A 36 -0.04 0.83 13.07
N ARG A 37 0.57 1.82 12.41
CA ARG A 37 1.36 1.62 11.19
C ARG A 37 2.50 0.63 11.41
N GLY A 38 3.27 0.77 12.49
CA GLY A 38 4.33 -0.19 12.84
C GLY A 38 3.79 -1.62 13.00
N SER A 39 2.71 -1.78 13.78
CA SER A 39 2.07 -3.08 14.00
C SER A 39 1.50 -3.70 12.72
N MET A 40 0.86 -2.90 11.86
CA MET A 40 0.34 -3.36 10.57
C MET A 40 1.46 -3.89 9.69
N LYS A 41 2.55 -3.13 9.56
CA LYS A 41 3.72 -3.54 8.77
C LYS A 41 4.33 -4.85 9.28
N GLN A 42 4.44 -5.01 10.60
CA GLN A 42 4.91 -6.27 11.20
C GLN A 42 4.01 -7.46 10.84
N LYS A 43 2.68 -7.29 10.91
CA LYS A 43 1.71 -8.34 10.57
C LYS A 43 1.74 -8.70 9.08
N ILE A 44 1.88 -7.71 8.20
CA ILE A 44 2.04 -7.93 6.75
C ILE A 44 3.35 -8.68 6.44
N ASN A 45 4.46 -8.27 7.06
CA ASN A 45 5.73 -8.96 6.88
C ASN A 45 5.66 -10.40 7.40
N HIS A 46 4.99 -10.62 8.53
CA HIS A 46 4.75 -11.96 9.05
C HIS A 46 3.91 -12.77 8.07
N SER A 47 2.82 -12.21 7.53
CA SER A 47 1.95 -12.94 6.62
C SER A 47 2.65 -13.34 5.32
N LEU A 48 3.53 -12.48 4.81
CA LEU A 48 4.37 -12.79 3.65
C LEU A 48 5.34 -13.95 3.94
N LYS A 49 6.00 -13.93 5.12
CA LYS A 49 6.93 -14.99 5.53
C LYS A 49 6.24 -16.34 5.73
N THR A 50 5.07 -16.34 6.35
CA THR A 50 4.31 -17.56 6.66
C THR A 50 3.32 -17.96 5.57
N LYS A 51 3.20 -17.17 4.50
CA LYS A 51 2.30 -17.39 3.37
C LYS A 51 0.84 -17.60 3.79
N VAL A 52 0.37 -16.87 4.80
CA VAL A 52 -1.02 -16.97 5.25
C VAL A 52 -1.95 -16.26 4.26
N ASN A 53 -3.13 -16.83 4.07
CA ASN A 53 -4.14 -16.22 3.22
C ASN A 53 -4.70 -14.91 3.80
N ILE A 54 -5.28 -14.09 2.92
CA ILE A 54 -5.82 -12.76 3.25
C ILE A 54 -6.83 -12.75 4.40
N SER A 55 -7.62 -13.82 4.57
CA SER A 55 -8.64 -13.87 5.63
C SER A 55 -8.02 -13.90 7.02
N VAL A 56 -6.90 -14.60 7.18
CA VAL A 56 -6.14 -14.69 8.44
C VAL A 56 -5.46 -13.35 8.72
N LEU A 57 -4.82 -12.76 7.70
CA LEU A 57 -4.21 -11.45 7.83
C LEU A 57 -5.26 -10.39 8.22
N ALA A 58 -6.39 -10.36 7.53
CA ALA A 58 -7.46 -9.39 7.78
C ALA A 58 -8.00 -9.48 9.21
N LYS A 59 -8.20 -10.70 9.74
CA LYS A 59 -8.57 -10.91 11.16
C LYS A 59 -7.49 -10.40 12.11
N SER A 60 -6.21 -10.60 11.78
CA SER A 60 -5.11 -10.12 12.61
C SER A 60 -4.99 -8.59 12.60
N LEU A 61 -5.33 -7.93 11.49
CA LEU A 61 -5.25 -6.47 11.33
C LEU A 61 -6.46 -5.78 11.96
N ALA A 62 -7.62 -6.43 11.97
CA ALA A 62 -8.83 -5.90 12.56
C ALA A 62 -8.76 -5.91 14.09
N SER A 63 -9.24 -4.82 14.71
CA SER A 63 -9.48 -4.79 16.15
C SER A 63 -10.87 -5.34 16.45
N THR A 64 -11.12 -5.76 17.69
CA THR A 64 -12.47 -6.09 18.16
C THR A 64 -13.46 -4.98 17.79
N GLY A 65 -14.63 -5.36 17.25
CA GLY A 65 -15.68 -4.43 16.86
C GLY A 65 -15.54 -3.78 15.47
N HIS A 66 -14.55 -4.19 14.66
CA HIS A 66 -14.46 -3.74 13.27
C HIS A 66 -15.20 -4.71 12.34
N GLU A 67 -16.09 -4.16 11.50
CA GLU A 67 -16.73 -4.95 10.43
C GLU A 67 -15.79 -5.06 9.23
N VAL A 68 -15.19 -6.23 9.04
CA VAL A 68 -14.25 -6.49 7.95
C VAL A 68 -14.97 -7.08 6.74
N THR A 69 -14.94 -6.33 5.64
CA THR A 69 -15.62 -6.64 4.36
C THR A 69 -14.62 -6.97 3.24
N ALA A 70 -15.11 -7.36 2.06
CA ALA A 70 -14.27 -7.58 0.87
C ALA A 70 -13.43 -6.34 0.50
N ALA A 71 -14.01 -5.15 0.60
CA ALA A 71 -13.29 -3.90 0.35
C ALA A 71 -12.11 -3.67 1.32
N HIS A 72 -12.22 -4.15 2.56
CA HIS A 72 -11.09 -4.12 3.50
C HIS A 72 -10.01 -5.12 3.11
N TRP A 73 -10.40 -6.35 2.74
CA TRP A 73 -9.46 -7.36 2.26
C TRP A 73 -8.70 -6.85 1.04
N ALA A 74 -9.38 -6.19 0.11
CA ALA A 74 -8.78 -5.61 -1.07
C ALA A 74 -7.72 -4.55 -0.76
N ARG A 75 -7.99 -3.67 0.21
CA ARG A 75 -6.99 -2.70 0.69
C ARG A 75 -5.83 -3.37 1.41
N PHE A 76 -6.07 -4.41 2.20
CA PHE A 76 -5.00 -5.18 2.84
C PHE A 76 -4.15 -5.92 1.81
N ALA A 77 -4.76 -6.49 0.78
CA ALA A 77 -4.06 -7.15 -0.32
C ALA A 77 -3.17 -6.15 -1.08
N PHE A 78 -3.62 -4.93 -1.31
CA PHE A 78 -2.76 -3.87 -1.83
C PHE A 78 -1.54 -3.59 -0.93
N LEU A 79 -1.71 -3.52 0.39
CA LEU A 79 -0.58 -3.34 1.32
C LEU A 79 0.40 -4.52 1.29
N VAL A 80 -0.11 -5.75 1.11
CA VAL A 80 0.71 -6.95 0.91
C VAL A 80 1.49 -6.86 -0.40
N SER A 81 0.83 -6.51 -1.51
CA SER A 81 1.46 -6.35 -2.83
C SER A 81 2.55 -5.28 -2.82
N THR A 82 2.32 -4.12 -2.21
CA THR A 82 3.33 -3.06 -2.09
C THR A 82 4.52 -3.47 -1.23
N SER A 83 4.29 -4.20 -0.14
CA SER A 83 5.37 -4.77 0.68
C SER A 83 6.20 -5.78 -0.11
N LEU A 84 5.53 -6.59 -0.95
CA LEU A 84 6.17 -7.58 -1.79
C LEU A 84 7.05 -6.92 -2.86
N LEU A 85 6.59 -5.83 -3.49
CA LEU A 85 7.38 -5.04 -4.45
C LEU A 85 8.69 -4.55 -3.80
N LEU A 86 8.62 -3.93 -2.62
CA LEU A 86 9.82 -3.46 -1.92
C LEU A 86 10.80 -4.59 -1.55
N LEU A 87 10.29 -5.78 -1.22
CA LEU A 87 11.14 -6.93 -0.94
C LEU A 87 11.84 -7.45 -2.21
N PHE A 88 11.17 -7.43 -3.36
CA PHE A 88 11.77 -7.82 -4.63
C PHE A 88 12.77 -6.79 -5.13
N ASP A 89 12.45 -5.49 -5.09
CA ASP A 89 13.38 -4.43 -5.50
C ASP A 89 14.64 -4.43 -4.63
N SER A 90 14.49 -4.63 -3.32
CA SER A 90 15.64 -4.81 -2.41
C SER A 90 16.44 -6.07 -2.71
N ALA A 91 15.82 -7.16 -3.17
CA ALA A 91 16.53 -8.39 -3.51
C ALA A 91 17.30 -8.25 -4.83
N VAL A 92 16.73 -7.58 -5.84
CA VAL A 92 17.39 -7.27 -7.11
C VAL A 92 18.61 -6.38 -6.86
N ALA A 93 18.46 -5.30 -6.07
CA ALA A 93 19.58 -4.42 -5.72
C ALA A 93 20.73 -5.14 -4.98
N VAL A 94 20.43 -6.16 -4.17
CA VAL A 94 21.47 -6.98 -3.50
C VAL A 94 22.18 -7.90 -4.48
N VAL A 95 21.48 -8.44 -5.49
CA VAL A 95 22.09 -9.26 -6.54
C VAL A 95 22.99 -8.41 -7.44
N GLU A 96 22.51 -7.25 -7.90
CA GLU A 96 23.28 -6.34 -8.75
C GLU A 96 24.57 -5.82 -8.07
N ASN A 97 24.52 -5.54 -6.77
CA ASN A 97 25.71 -5.14 -6.01
C ASN A 97 26.72 -6.29 -5.82
N ARG A 98 26.25 -7.55 -5.72
CA ARG A 98 27.14 -8.72 -5.64
C ARG A 98 27.82 -9.03 -6.95
N ASP A 99 27.12 -8.85 -8.07
CA ASP A 99 27.70 -9.02 -9.40
C ASP A 99 28.73 -7.91 -9.70
N SER A 100 28.57 -6.72 -9.10
CA SER A 100 29.51 -5.61 -9.19
C SER A 100 30.79 -5.80 -8.35
N GLU A 101 30.74 -6.56 -7.25
CA GLU A 101 31.91 -6.86 -6.40
C GLU A 101 32.79 -8.01 -6.94
N ILE A 102 32.37 -8.71 -8.00
CA ILE A 102 33.12 -9.85 -8.58
C ILE A 102 34.06 -9.43 -9.74
N ILE A 103 34.00 -8.17 -10.20
CA ILE A 103 34.83 -7.68 -11.30
C ILE A 103 35.86 -6.65 -10.80
N ASP A 104 36.75 -7.06 -9.91
CA ASP A 104 38.02 -6.34 -9.74
C ASP A 104 39.19 -7.33 -9.55
N SER A 105 39.62 -7.88 -10.69
CA SER A 105 41.00 -8.34 -10.86
C SER A 105 41.43 -8.09 -12.32
N PRO A 106 42.64 -7.54 -12.56
CA PRO A 106 42.93 -6.82 -13.79
C PRO A 106 43.42 -7.78 -14.87
N LYS A 107 42.83 -7.70 -16.07
CA LYS A 107 43.44 -8.27 -17.28
C LYS A 107 43.52 -7.21 -18.38
N ALA A 108 44.75 -6.97 -18.80
CA ALA A 108 45.19 -5.99 -19.80
C ALA A 108 44.73 -6.35 -21.24
N PRO A 109 44.86 -5.42 -22.21
CA PRO A 109 43.87 -5.17 -23.28
C PRO A 109 44.20 -5.77 -24.66
N GLY A 110 43.16 -5.88 -25.50
CA GLY A 110 43.27 -6.07 -26.96
C GLY A 110 41.90 -5.93 -27.67
N PRO A 111 41.84 -5.51 -28.96
CA PRO A 111 40.90 -4.48 -29.40
C PRO A 111 39.86 -4.87 -30.50
N GLY A 112 38.68 -4.22 -30.44
CA GLY A 112 37.88 -3.77 -31.59
C GLY A 112 36.83 -4.72 -32.22
N PRO A 113 35.94 -4.22 -33.12
CA PRO A 113 34.72 -3.43 -32.80
C PRO A 113 33.45 -3.83 -33.61
N ALA A 114 32.34 -3.09 -33.37
CA ALA A 114 31.14 -2.82 -34.20
C ALA A 114 29.95 -3.81 -34.12
N THR A 115 28.65 -3.46 -34.21
CA THR A 115 27.77 -2.26 -34.12
C THR A 115 26.32 -2.78 -34.21
N SER A 116 25.34 -2.00 -33.74
CA SER A 116 23.97 -1.85 -34.29
C SER A 116 22.79 -2.41 -33.48
N ASP A 117 22.19 -1.51 -32.70
CA ASP A 117 20.83 -0.96 -32.85
C ASP A 117 19.70 -1.87 -33.33
N ASN A 118 18.70 -2.06 -32.45
CA ASN A 118 17.29 -1.77 -32.78
C ASN A 118 16.44 -1.74 -31.51
N ALA A 119 15.94 -0.55 -31.20
CA ALA A 119 14.91 -0.30 -30.20
C ALA A 119 13.61 0.16 -30.90
N GLU A 120 12.48 -0.22 -30.29
CA GLU A 120 11.13 0.39 -30.25
C GLU A 120 9.96 -0.57 -30.60
N PRO A 121 8.70 -0.31 -30.14
CA PRO A 121 8.28 0.41 -28.93
C PRO A 121 7.10 -0.23 -28.15
N ASN A 122 7.03 0.14 -26.88
CA ASN A 122 5.84 0.48 -26.08
C ASN A 122 4.63 -0.47 -25.95
N GLY A 123 4.63 -1.18 -24.83
CA GLY A 123 3.43 -1.48 -24.04
C GLY A 123 3.64 -0.98 -22.61
N VAL A 124 3.63 0.34 -22.40
CA VAL A 124 3.79 0.94 -21.07
C VAL A 124 2.51 0.65 -20.28
N THR A 125 2.60 -0.33 -19.39
CA THR A 125 1.56 -0.55 -18.37
C THR A 125 1.76 0.49 -17.28
N VAL A 126 0.71 0.85 -16.55
CA VAL A 126 0.76 1.86 -15.47
C VAL A 126 1.83 1.56 -14.40
N ALA A 127 2.31 0.31 -14.31
CA ALA A 127 3.47 -0.07 -13.52
C ALA A 127 4.79 0.63 -13.93
N ASP A 128 4.91 1.07 -15.18
CA ASP A 128 6.13 1.66 -15.77
C ASP A 128 6.31 3.15 -15.47
N THR A 129 5.32 3.79 -14.83
CA THR A 129 5.35 5.22 -14.43
C THR A 129 5.54 5.39 -12.93
N ILE A 130 6.03 4.37 -12.23
CA ILE A 130 6.68 4.58 -10.92
C ILE A 130 7.93 5.40 -11.22
N GLU A 131 8.18 6.48 -10.49
CA GLU A 131 9.45 7.21 -10.51
C GLU A 131 10.62 6.22 -10.60
N LYS A 132 11.14 6.04 -11.82
CA LYS A 132 12.20 5.11 -12.12
C LYS A 132 13.44 5.55 -11.33
N ALA A 133 14.01 4.61 -10.58
CA ALA A 133 15.32 4.64 -9.94
C ALA A 133 15.44 5.24 -8.51
N ARG A 134 14.36 5.31 -7.70
CA ARG A 134 14.55 5.41 -6.24
C ARG A 134 14.58 4.02 -5.63
N ASN A 135 15.73 3.63 -5.06
CA ASN A 135 15.82 2.44 -4.22
C ASN A 135 15.09 2.72 -2.90
N TRP A 136 13.88 2.18 -2.78
CA TRP A 136 13.07 2.30 -1.59
C TRP A 136 13.59 1.38 -0.48
N VAL A 137 13.83 1.94 0.70
CA VAL A 137 14.19 1.13 1.88
C VAL A 137 12.99 0.87 2.76
N SER A 138 13.07 -0.18 3.59
CA SER A 138 11.95 -0.58 4.45
C SER A 138 11.44 0.57 5.33
N THR A 139 12.30 1.47 5.80
CA THR A 139 11.91 2.63 6.63
C THR A 139 10.98 3.61 5.91
N GLU A 140 10.99 3.63 4.58
CA GLU A 140 10.19 4.50 3.72
C GLU A 140 8.89 3.84 3.24
N TYR A 141 8.58 2.62 3.71
CA TYR A 141 7.43 1.84 3.23
C TYR A 141 6.11 2.64 3.18
N TRP A 142 5.81 3.43 4.21
CA TRP A 142 4.56 4.20 4.23
C TRP A 142 4.56 5.39 3.26
N GLU A 143 5.73 5.98 2.98
CA GLU A 143 5.87 7.02 1.95
C GLU A 143 5.63 6.42 0.55
N PHE A 144 6.22 5.25 0.29
CA PHE A 144 5.98 4.49 -0.94
C PHE A 144 4.49 4.15 -1.14
N VAL A 145 3.83 3.66 -0.08
CA VAL A 145 2.38 3.40 -0.10
C VAL A 145 1.58 4.68 -0.40
N ASP A 146 1.92 5.80 0.24
CA ASP A 146 1.23 7.08 0.05
C ASP A 146 1.38 7.59 -1.40
N ILE A 147 2.56 7.41 -2.02
CA ILE A 147 2.81 7.74 -3.43
C ILE A 147 1.96 6.88 -4.36
N LEU A 148 1.97 5.55 -4.20
CA LEU A 148 1.16 4.67 -5.04
C LEU A 148 -0.33 4.97 -4.93
N LEU A 149 -0.82 5.25 -3.72
CA LEU A 149 -2.23 5.65 -3.52
C LEU A 149 -2.55 6.97 -4.21
N ARG A 150 -1.64 7.95 -4.17
CA ARG A 150 -1.79 9.22 -4.88
C ARG A 150 -1.86 8.99 -6.38
N ASP A 151 -1.02 8.13 -6.92
CA ASP A 151 -0.93 7.88 -8.36
C ASP A 151 -2.18 7.15 -8.87
N VAL A 152 -2.66 6.13 -8.14
CA VAL A 152 -3.94 5.45 -8.41
C VAL A 152 -5.12 6.44 -8.42
N ARG A 153 -5.16 7.36 -7.44
CA ARG A 153 -6.21 8.40 -7.40
C ARG A 153 -6.09 9.39 -8.55
N GLN A 154 -4.87 9.75 -8.93
CA GLN A 154 -4.62 10.69 -10.02
C GLN A 154 -5.01 10.08 -11.36
N GLU A 155 -4.66 8.82 -11.61
CA GLU A 155 -5.09 8.07 -12.77
C GLU A 155 -6.62 7.96 -12.82
N ALA A 156 -7.26 7.62 -11.70
CA ALA A 156 -8.72 7.59 -11.61
C ALA A 156 -9.34 8.94 -11.98
N ARG A 157 -8.75 10.07 -11.59
CA ARG A 157 -9.23 11.42 -11.98
C ARG A 157 -9.04 11.73 -13.45
N THR A 158 -7.99 11.20 -14.08
CA THR A 158 -7.74 11.36 -15.51
C THR A 158 -8.74 10.57 -16.35
N ILE A 159 -9.08 9.34 -15.92
CA ILE A 159 -9.98 8.44 -16.65
C ILE A 159 -11.46 8.75 -16.33
N GLY A 160 -11.81 8.90 -15.06
CA GLY A 160 -13.17 9.07 -14.58
C GLY A 160 -13.64 10.52 -14.59
N LYS A 161 -14.80 10.79 -15.20
CA LYS A 161 -15.39 12.13 -15.32
C LYS A 161 -16.23 12.49 -14.10
N THR A 162 -16.88 11.50 -13.49
CA THR A 162 -17.72 11.67 -12.29
C THR A 162 -17.06 11.07 -11.05
N LEU A 163 -17.48 11.48 -9.85
CA LEU A 163 -16.98 10.91 -8.60
C LEU A 163 -17.19 9.38 -8.54
N LEU A 164 -18.38 8.92 -8.94
CA LEU A 164 -18.75 7.51 -8.93
C LEU A 164 -17.85 6.67 -9.85
N GLU A 165 -17.55 7.17 -11.05
CA GLU A 165 -16.63 6.49 -11.98
C GLU A 165 -15.23 6.38 -11.38
N ARG A 166 -14.73 7.45 -10.77
CA ARG A 166 -13.41 7.47 -10.15
C ARG A 166 -13.34 6.49 -8.96
N GLU A 167 -14.38 6.43 -8.13
CA GLU A 167 -14.46 5.47 -7.04
C GLU A 167 -14.45 4.03 -7.54
N LYS A 168 -15.19 3.75 -8.62
CA LYS A 168 -15.23 2.43 -9.26
C LYS A 168 -13.86 2.01 -9.82
N ILE A 169 -13.10 2.94 -10.40
CA ILE A 169 -11.74 2.68 -10.89
C ILE A 169 -10.82 2.29 -9.72
N VAL A 170 -10.83 3.08 -8.65
CA VAL A 170 -10.03 2.80 -7.43
C VAL A 170 -10.44 1.48 -6.79
N GLU A 171 -11.74 1.20 -6.70
CA GLU A 171 -12.26 -0.07 -6.19
C GLU A 171 -11.80 -1.25 -7.05
N THR A 172 -11.88 -1.12 -8.38
CA THR A 172 -11.43 -2.17 -9.32
C THR A 172 -9.94 -2.46 -9.15
N PHE A 173 -9.11 -1.42 -8.97
CA PHE A 173 -7.69 -1.57 -8.67
C PHE A 173 -7.43 -2.33 -7.37
N PHE A 174 -8.13 -2.01 -6.28
CA PHE A 174 -7.98 -2.77 -5.03
C PHE A 174 -8.47 -4.22 -5.19
N MET A 175 -9.55 -4.43 -5.92
CA MET A 175 -10.10 -5.76 -6.17
C MET A 175 -9.16 -6.62 -7.02
N SER A 176 -8.43 -6.06 -7.98
CA SER A 176 -7.40 -6.81 -8.70
C SER A 176 -6.26 -7.25 -7.76
N CYS A 177 -5.83 -6.37 -6.85
CA CYS A 177 -4.86 -6.73 -5.80
C CYS A 177 -5.36 -7.92 -4.95
N LEU A 178 -6.64 -7.92 -4.57
CA LEU A 178 -7.25 -9.03 -3.83
C LEU A 178 -7.24 -10.33 -4.62
N GLN A 179 -7.65 -10.28 -5.89
CA GLN A 179 -7.68 -11.46 -6.75
C GLN A 179 -6.28 -12.06 -6.92
N ASP A 180 -5.26 -11.22 -7.08
CA ASP A 180 -3.88 -11.69 -7.22
C ASP A 180 -3.32 -12.26 -5.91
N ASP A 181 -3.63 -11.66 -4.76
CA ASP A 181 -3.28 -12.22 -3.45
C ASP A 181 -3.93 -13.60 -3.23
N MET A 182 -5.23 -13.70 -3.52
CA MET A 182 -5.97 -14.96 -3.39
C MET A 182 -5.44 -16.06 -4.32
N LYS A 183 -5.00 -15.72 -5.54
CA LYS A 183 -4.32 -16.67 -6.43
C LYS A 183 -2.99 -17.15 -5.81
N ARG A 184 -2.17 -16.22 -5.30
CA ARG A 184 -0.85 -16.51 -4.73
C ARG A 184 -0.92 -17.37 -3.46
N TYR A 185 -1.89 -17.09 -2.59
CA TYR A 185 -2.05 -17.77 -1.29
C TYR A 185 -3.34 -18.59 -1.24
N SER A 186 -3.60 -19.32 -2.33
CA SER A 186 -4.81 -20.12 -2.51
C SER A 186 -5.08 -21.04 -1.31
N SER A 187 -6.32 -21.02 -0.84
CA SER A 187 -6.83 -21.88 0.22
C SER A 187 -7.73 -22.95 -0.40
N THR A 188 -7.73 -24.16 0.17
CA THR A 188 -8.66 -25.25 -0.21
C THR A 188 -10.11 -24.93 0.11
N HIS A 189 -10.36 -23.93 0.95
CA HIS A 189 -11.69 -23.47 1.33
C HIS A 189 -12.02 -22.11 0.72
N SER A 190 -13.29 -21.93 0.33
CA SER A 190 -13.82 -20.63 -0.07
C SER A 190 -13.67 -19.63 1.09
N LEU A 191 -12.97 -18.53 0.82
CA LEU A 191 -12.74 -17.47 1.79
C LEU A 191 -13.75 -16.36 1.53
N ILE A 192 -14.72 -16.22 2.43
CA ILE A 192 -15.74 -15.17 2.35
C ILE A 192 -15.54 -14.24 3.55
N PRO A 193 -15.53 -12.91 3.36
CA PRO A 193 -15.54 -11.95 4.45
C PRO A 193 -16.73 -12.18 5.38
N THR A 194 -16.55 -11.89 6.67
CA THR A 194 -17.62 -12.06 7.67
C THR A 194 -18.78 -11.09 7.46
N PHE A 195 -18.51 -9.94 6.84
CA PHE A 195 -19.50 -8.90 6.59
C PHE A 195 -19.55 -8.54 5.11
N ASP A 196 -20.75 -8.45 4.55
CA ASP A 196 -20.94 -8.00 3.15
C ASP A 196 -20.73 -6.49 3.02
N LYS A 197 -21.17 -5.73 4.03
CA LYS A 197 -21.08 -4.27 4.08
C LYS A 197 -20.80 -3.78 5.49
N VAL A 198 -20.20 -2.59 5.58
CA VAL A 198 -20.07 -1.87 6.84
C VAL A 198 -21.45 -1.30 7.21
N THR A 199 -21.91 -1.55 8.42
CA THR A 199 -23.14 -1.02 9.02
C THR A 199 -22.84 0.09 10.02
N VAL A 200 -21.70 0.02 10.71
CA VAL A 200 -21.30 0.94 11.77
C VAL A 200 -21.00 2.35 11.22
N HIS A 201 -21.63 3.37 11.82
CA HIS A 201 -21.66 4.72 11.26
C HIS A 201 -20.28 5.38 11.15
N TRP A 202 -19.45 5.29 12.20
CA TRP A 202 -18.10 5.88 12.16
C TRP A 202 -17.20 5.20 11.12
N GLN A 203 -17.34 3.88 10.93
CA GLN A 203 -16.60 3.15 9.89
C GLN A 203 -17.05 3.59 8.49
N LYS A 204 -18.36 3.76 8.26
CA LYS A 204 -18.89 4.31 7.00
C LYS A 204 -18.34 5.71 6.71
N ALA A 205 -18.35 6.59 7.71
CA ALA A 205 -17.86 7.95 7.57
C ALA A 205 -16.37 7.99 7.17
N ILE A 206 -15.56 7.13 7.79
CA ILE A 206 -14.13 6.96 7.45
C ILE A 206 -13.98 6.38 6.05
N HIS A 207 -14.77 5.37 5.68
CA HIS A 207 -14.72 4.75 4.35
C HIS A 207 -15.00 5.76 3.25
N THR A 208 -16.07 6.53 3.35
CA THR A 208 -16.42 7.54 2.33
C THR A 208 -15.44 8.71 2.36
N GLY A 209 -14.99 9.13 3.54
CA GLY A 209 -14.17 10.32 3.71
C GLY A 209 -12.68 10.17 3.40
N LEU A 210 -12.15 8.93 3.36
CA LEU A 210 -10.72 8.66 3.15
C LEU A 210 -10.38 7.95 1.83
N ILE A 211 -11.36 7.65 0.98
CA ILE A 211 -11.10 7.14 -0.37
C ILE A 211 -10.35 8.19 -1.22
N TRP A 212 -10.56 9.49 -0.94
CA TRP A 212 -10.01 10.63 -1.66
C TRP A 212 -8.93 11.39 -0.90
#